data_AF-A0A7S3YG86-F1
#
_entry.id   AF-A0A7S3YG86-F1
#
_cell.length_a   1.000
_cell.length_b   1.000
_cell.length_c   1.000
_cell.angle_alpha   90.00
_cell.angle_beta   90.00
_cell.angle_gamma   90.00
#
_symmetry.space_group_name_H-M   'P 1'
#
loop_
_entity.id
_entity.type
_entity.pdbx_description
1 polymer ?
#
loop_
_entity_poly.entity_id
_entity_poly.type
_entity_poly.pdbx_seq_one_letter_code
_entity_poly.pdbx_strand_id
1 'polypeptide(L)'
;MGNQQGAENLGPAKPEDVAKVMKFPDGLDEYVRSKVERGSLTRYSILKKGDPDAAELEKKIDSKSLSEKESRAIGCLIGNAVGDALGAPLEFSAVRYGSTELEDMLQEEVWHKQGYNRFRLKPGQWTDDASMGLCIADNLLVHPGKFNPHDLRLRFLNWWEFGYNNAFGYDDNRRFGKGSVGLGGNIGSSMREFAVRRTEYTTAGDRKTSGNGSLMRNGAVPARFWSDPTTGMDVAYRQSKTTHQGDEAAECCRLLTHVCCAAINTPGKVDIKAILDNLPSTFKSSIYSIQCLAAGKQEERHEDNDGLSLADRNWTWKREDFKFAPGRSRQMPGYIGSYAMDNLSMSLHCIYNTYSAKEAMLYCANMRGDSDSVCAVVGQLAGAVYGLEAIPKSWIDCVEKWDGGGTIKLRGYKLFKLGKSSGTKSEAKISAKESKKSPAKSESKRSLSKSGKAEAVPMDTTDQAGAASGYAEAIHSCEHAAKHIAAITPNEAKLALVDVKCKTCKEADQKNLWVCMATKEVFCGRFAQGCMLKYAKKEGHNIAMCLGDLSFWCYACDSYLHHLTIRPVYDAYNAWHQGKFGEPLAAPFNKP
;
A
#
# COMPACT_ATOMS: atom_id res chain seq x y z
N MET A 1 -24.29 17.00 21.01
CA MET A 1 -23.96 18.11 20.09
C MET A 1 -22.50 18.46 20.30
N GLY A 2 -21.66 18.23 19.29
CA GLY A 2 -20.22 18.44 19.35
C GLY A 2 -19.63 18.32 17.94
N ASN A 3 -19.57 19.46 17.25
CA ASN A 3 -18.85 19.79 16.03
C ASN A 3 -18.38 18.64 15.10
N GLN A 4 -19.26 18.24 14.18
CA GLN A 4 -18.83 17.96 12.80
C GLN A 4 -18.48 19.31 12.16
N GLN A 5 -17.25 19.78 12.35
CA GLN A 5 -16.70 20.79 11.44
C GLN A 5 -16.43 20.10 10.10
N GLY A 6 -17.02 20.64 9.05
CA GLY A 6 -17.15 20.01 7.75
C GLY A 6 -15.83 19.48 7.21
N ALA A 7 -15.91 18.28 6.63
CA ALA A 7 -14.98 17.90 5.59
C ALA A 7 -15.18 18.92 4.45
N GLU A 8 -14.37 19.99 4.44
CA GLU A 8 -14.24 20.81 3.26
C GLU A 8 -13.93 19.88 2.10
N ASN A 9 -14.76 19.98 1.05
CA ASN A 9 -14.54 19.33 -0.23
C ASN A 9 -13.30 19.99 -0.84
N LEU A 10 -12.13 19.55 -0.36
CA LEU A 10 -10.87 20.15 -0.71
C LEU A 10 -10.59 19.71 -2.14
N GLY A 11 -10.76 20.66 -3.06
CA GLY A 11 -10.48 20.53 -4.47
C GLY A 11 -9.02 20.12 -4.76
N PRO A 12 -8.61 20.20 -6.04
CA PRO A 12 -7.25 19.82 -6.44
C PRO A 12 -6.19 20.53 -5.60
N ALA A 13 -5.02 19.90 -5.48
CA ALA A 13 -3.90 20.55 -4.80
C ALA A 13 -3.60 21.90 -5.46
N LYS A 14 -3.06 22.87 -4.71
CA LYS A 14 -2.83 24.22 -5.23
C LYS A 14 -1.99 24.16 -6.51
N PRO A 15 -2.36 24.88 -7.59
CA PRO A 15 -1.67 24.78 -8.88
C PRO A 15 -0.15 24.97 -8.77
N GLU A 16 0.31 25.88 -7.92
CA GLU A 16 1.73 26.13 -7.68
C GLU A 16 2.48 24.94 -7.05
N ASP A 17 1.82 24.14 -6.23
CA ASP A 17 2.42 22.97 -5.59
C ASP A 17 2.37 21.76 -6.52
N VAL A 18 1.27 21.60 -7.28
CA VAL A 18 1.19 20.61 -8.37
C VAL A 18 2.28 20.87 -9.41
N ALA A 19 2.51 22.12 -9.80
CA ALA A 19 3.55 22.51 -10.75
C ALA A 19 4.97 22.15 -10.27
N LYS A 20 5.26 22.30 -8.96
CA LYS A 20 6.52 21.86 -8.35
C LYS A 20 6.66 20.34 -8.34
N VAL A 21 5.54 19.63 -8.41
CA VAL A 21 5.49 18.17 -8.30
C VAL A 21 5.69 17.47 -9.65
N MET A 22 5.65 18.21 -10.76
CA MET A 22 5.71 17.73 -12.15
C MET A 22 7.06 17.14 -12.57
N LYS A 23 7.43 16.03 -11.94
CA LYS A 23 8.23 14.97 -12.57
C LYS A 23 7.27 13.79 -12.71
N PHE A 24 6.75 13.63 -13.92
CA PHE A 24 5.78 12.59 -14.28
C PHE A 24 6.23 11.19 -13.84
N PRO A 25 5.29 10.26 -13.60
CA PRO A 25 5.62 8.89 -13.22
C PRO A 25 6.56 8.25 -14.24
N ASP A 26 7.37 7.31 -13.76
CA ASP A 26 8.29 6.59 -14.63
C ASP A 26 7.49 5.82 -15.71
N GLY A 27 8.00 5.84 -16.94
CA GLY A 27 7.33 5.26 -18.11
C GLY A 27 6.47 6.23 -18.93
N LEU A 28 6.23 7.48 -18.49
CA LEU A 28 5.48 8.48 -19.28
C LEU A 28 6.32 9.08 -20.43
N ASP A 29 5.75 9.16 -21.64
CA ASP A 29 6.41 9.73 -22.84
C ASP A 29 6.74 11.23 -22.69
N GLU A 30 7.95 11.62 -23.09
CA GLU A 30 8.49 12.98 -22.95
C GLU A 30 7.60 14.07 -23.60
N TYR A 31 6.98 13.77 -24.74
CA TYR A 31 6.04 14.68 -25.40
C TYR A 31 4.80 14.97 -24.54
N VAL A 32 4.24 13.94 -23.90
CA VAL A 32 3.08 14.06 -23.00
C VAL A 32 3.46 14.90 -21.79
N ARG A 33 4.71 14.80 -21.33
CA ARG A 33 5.25 15.63 -20.25
C ARG A 33 5.23 17.13 -20.56
N SER A 34 5.25 17.51 -21.83
CA SER A 34 5.26 18.91 -22.27
C SER A 34 3.88 19.57 -22.39
N LYS A 35 2.79 18.78 -22.39
CA LYS A 35 1.41 19.26 -22.60
C LYS A 35 0.51 18.86 -21.43
N VAL A 36 0.36 19.76 -20.47
CA VAL A 36 -0.30 19.44 -19.20
C VAL A 36 -1.53 20.31 -18.98
N GLU A 37 -2.68 19.75 -19.31
CA GLU A 37 -3.98 20.33 -18.99
C GLU A 37 -4.84 19.25 -18.35
N ARG A 38 -5.87 19.67 -17.62
CA ARG A 38 -6.80 18.73 -16.96
C ARG A 38 -7.40 17.78 -18.00
N GLY A 39 -7.21 16.49 -17.79
CA GLY A 39 -7.69 15.43 -18.68
C GLY A 39 -6.74 15.06 -19.83
N SER A 40 -5.55 15.65 -19.92
CA SER A 40 -4.57 15.32 -20.97
C SER A 40 -4.06 13.88 -20.94
N LEU A 41 -4.16 13.21 -19.78
CA LEU A 41 -3.73 11.81 -19.60
C LEU A 41 -4.87 10.80 -19.74
N THR A 42 -6.11 11.23 -20.03
CA THR A 42 -7.27 10.32 -20.08
C THR A 42 -7.20 9.22 -21.13
N ARG A 43 -6.42 9.38 -22.20
CA ARG A 43 -6.17 8.33 -23.21
C ARG A 43 -4.77 7.73 -23.12
N TYR A 44 -3.97 8.15 -22.15
CA TYR A 44 -2.60 7.68 -22.04
C TYR A 44 -2.57 6.28 -21.44
N SER A 45 -1.66 5.44 -21.94
CA SER A 45 -1.38 4.10 -21.42
C SER A 45 0.13 3.86 -21.44
N ILE A 46 0.65 3.19 -20.40
CA ILE A 46 2.05 2.73 -20.38
C ILE A 46 2.29 1.54 -21.33
N LEU A 47 1.22 0.91 -21.81
CA LEU A 47 1.29 -0.23 -22.70
C LEU A 47 1.54 0.25 -24.12
N LYS A 48 2.50 -0.38 -24.80
CA LYS A 48 2.85 -0.02 -26.18
C LYS A 48 1.76 -0.49 -27.13
N LYS A 49 1.45 0.33 -28.14
CA LYS A 49 0.61 -0.10 -29.27
C LYS A 49 1.29 -1.27 -29.96
N GLY A 50 0.55 -2.37 -30.19
CA GLY A 50 1.11 -3.60 -30.76
C GLY A 50 1.94 -4.44 -29.80
N ASP A 51 1.71 -4.34 -28.48
CA ASP A 51 2.33 -5.23 -27.49
C ASP A 51 2.05 -6.70 -27.87
N PRO A 52 3.07 -7.55 -28.05
CA PRO A 52 2.88 -8.94 -28.46
C PRO A 52 2.07 -9.76 -27.43
N ASP A 53 2.11 -9.38 -26.14
CA ASP A 53 1.29 -10.04 -25.12
C ASP A 53 -0.21 -9.78 -25.33
N ALA A 54 -0.60 -8.70 -26.02
CA ALA A 54 -1.98 -8.41 -26.34
C ALA A 54 -2.55 -9.45 -27.32
N ALA A 55 -1.84 -9.69 -28.43
CA ALA A 55 -2.23 -10.68 -29.43
C ALA A 55 -2.17 -12.11 -28.86
N GLU A 56 -1.21 -12.40 -27.97
CA GLU A 56 -1.15 -13.69 -27.26
C GLU A 56 -2.38 -13.89 -26.36
N LEU A 57 -2.74 -12.86 -25.58
CA LEU A 57 -3.89 -12.89 -24.69
C LEU A 57 -5.21 -13.04 -25.46
N GLU A 58 -5.41 -12.27 -26.51
CA GLU A 58 -6.59 -12.37 -27.39
C GLU A 58 -6.75 -13.78 -27.95
N LYS A 59 -5.67 -14.33 -28.53
CA LYS A 59 -5.66 -15.71 -29.03
C LYS A 59 -6.02 -16.72 -27.93
N LYS A 60 -5.48 -16.55 -26.72
CA LYS A 60 -5.77 -17.42 -25.57
C LYS A 60 -7.24 -17.33 -25.14
N ILE A 61 -7.82 -16.14 -25.12
CA ILE A 61 -9.24 -15.93 -24.80
C ILE A 61 -10.12 -16.58 -25.88
N ASP A 62 -9.86 -16.30 -27.16
CA ASP A 62 -10.65 -16.81 -28.28
C ASP A 62 -10.63 -18.34 -28.38
N SER A 63 -9.45 -18.93 -28.15
CA SER A 63 -9.28 -20.39 -28.13
C SER A 63 -9.64 -21.05 -26.80
N LYS A 64 -10.08 -20.28 -25.80
CA LYS A 64 -10.37 -20.77 -24.43
C LYS A 64 -9.23 -21.59 -23.82
N SER A 65 -8.00 -21.09 -23.99
CA SER A 65 -6.75 -21.77 -23.58
C SER A 65 -5.99 -21.05 -22.47
N LEU A 66 -6.65 -20.14 -21.75
CA LEU A 66 -6.13 -19.63 -20.48
C LEU A 66 -6.08 -20.77 -19.46
N SER A 67 -4.96 -20.87 -18.75
CA SER A 67 -4.87 -21.69 -17.54
C SER A 67 -5.74 -21.08 -16.43
N GLU A 68 -6.15 -21.91 -15.47
CA GLU A 68 -6.98 -21.48 -14.34
C GLU A 68 -6.34 -20.30 -13.58
N LYS A 69 -5.02 -20.33 -13.40
CA LYS A 69 -4.27 -19.27 -12.73
C LYS A 69 -4.22 -17.98 -13.54
N GLU A 70 -4.01 -18.08 -14.87
CA GLU A 70 -4.06 -16.92 -15.77
C GLU A 70 -5.43 -16.27 -15.71
N SER A 71 -6.48 -17.06 -15.89
CA SER A 71 -7.87 -16.61 -15.84
C SER A 71 -8.19 -15.90 -14.53
N ARG A 72 -7.82 -16.47 -13.37
CA ARG A 72 -8.11 -15.88 -12.05
C ARG A 72 -7.30 -14.63 -11.74
N ALA A 73 -6.03 -14.59 -12.16
CA ALA A 73 -5.20 -13.40 -11.97
C ALA A 73 -5.70 -12.22 -12.82
N ILE A 74 -6.04 -12.48 -14.10
CA ILE A 74 -6.66 -11.47 -14.98
C ILE A 74 -8.03 -11.06 -14.40
N GLY A 75 -8.84 -12.05 -14.04
CA GLY A 75 -10.16 -11.90 -13.43
C GLY A 75 -10.14 -10.99 -12.21
N CYS A 76 -9.14 -11.13 -11.33
CA CYS A 76 -9.01 -10.29 -10.14
C CYS A 76 -8.88 -8.79 -10.47
N LEU A 77 -8.10 -8.43 -11.50
CA LEU A 77 -7.92 -7.02 -11.89
C LEU A 77 -9.11 -6.49 -12.69
N ILE A 78 -9.62 -7.21 -13.70
CA ILE A 78 -10.81 -6.74 -14.45
C ILE A 78 -12.07 -6.77 -13.60
N GLY A 79 -12.19 -7.72 -12.68
CA GLY A 79 -13.27 -7.80 -11.72
C GLY A 79 -13.33 -6.58 -10.82
N ASN A 80 -12.18 -6.00 -10.43
CA ASN A 80 -12.13 -4.71 -9.74
C ASN A 80 -12.87 -3.61 -10.51
N ALA A 81 -12.60 -3.48 -11.80
CA ALA A 81 -13.21 -2.44 -12.65
C ALA A 81 -14.68 -2.72 -12.98
N VAL A 82 -15.03 -3.98 -13.23
CA VAL A 82 -16.42 -4.39 -13.45
C VAL A 82 -17.26 -4.18 -12.20
N GLY A 83 -16.72 -4.52 -11.02
CA GLY A 83 -17.38 -4.33 -9.74
C GLY A 83 -17.63 -2.85 -9.43
N ASP A 84 -16.59 -2.01 -9.56
CA ASP A 84 -16.69 -0.55 -9.43
C ASP A 84 -17.81 0.00 -10.33
N ALA A 85 -17.75 -0.26 -11.64
CA ALA A 85 -18.74 0.23 -12.59
C ALA A 85 -20.16 -0.29 -12.30
N LEU A 86 -20.33 -1.54 -11.82
CA LEU A 86 -21.62 -2.10 -11.49
C LEU A 86 -22.22 -1.47 -10.21
N GLY A 87 -21.38 -1.19 -9.21
CA GLY A 87 -21.81 -0.64 -7.92
C GLY A 87 -22.07 0.87 -7.92
N ALA A 88 -21.39 1.61 -8.79
CA ALA A 88 -21.48 3.07 -8.90
C ALA A 88 -22.89 3.67 -9.04
N PRO A 89 -23.85 3.12 -9.80
CA PRO A 89 -25.19 3.74 -9.88
C PRO A 89 -25.94 3.73 -8.55
N LEU A 90 -25.65 2.80 -7.63
CA LEU A 90 -26.34 2.68 -6.34
C LEU A 90 -25.57 3.34 -5.17
N GLU A 91 -24.37 3.86 -5.43
CA GLU A 91 -23.51 4.50 -4.44
C GLU A 91 -24.26 5.64 -3.72
N PHE A 92 -24.06 5.76 -2.41
CA PHE A 92 -24.71 6.69 -1.49
C PHE A 92 -26.21 6.47 -1.25
N SER A 93 -26.83 5.50 -1.93
CA SER A 93 -28.17 5.06 -1.56
C SER A 93 -28.13 4.35 -0.22
N ALA A 94 -29.12 4.58 0.64
CA ALA A 94 -29.18 3.93 1.95
C ALA A 94 -29.10 2.40 1.82
N VAL A 95 -28.25 1.77 2.65
CA VAL A 95 -28.12 0.31 2.68
C VAL A 95 -29.45 -0.40 2.84
N ARG A 96 -29.59 -1.54 2.17
CA ARG A 96 -30.85 -2.28 2.10
C ARG A 96 -30.61 -3.79 2.08
N TYR A 97 -31.33 -4.52 2.92
CA TYR A 97 -31.34 -5.97 2.89
C TYR A 97 -32.25 -6.50 1.78
N GLY A 98 -31.82 -7.58 1.11
CA GLY A 98 -32.65 -8.34 0.18
C GLY A 98 -33.17 -7.56 -1.03
N SER A 99 -32.53 -6.44 -1.37
CA SER A 99 -32.87 -5.70 -2.59
C SER A 99 -32.44 -6.49 -3.83
N THR A 100 -33.19 -6.37 -4.91
CA THR A 100 -32.91 -7.00 -6.21
C THR A 100 -33.20 -6.03 -7.37
N GLU A 101 -33.06 -4.73 -7.12
CA GLU A 101 -33.41 -3.66 -8.06
C GLU A 101 -32.48 -3.61 -9.27
N LEU A 102 -31.17 -3.79 -9.05
CA LEU A 102 -30.20 -3.90 -10.12
C LEU A 102 -30.03 -5.39 -10.49
N GLU A 103 -30.34 -5.73 -11.74
CA GLU A 103 -30.27 -7.09 -12.27
C GLU A 103 -29.16 -7.25 -13.34
N ASP A 104 -28.73 -6.14 -13.95
CA ASP A 104 -27.66 -6.13 -14.94
C ASP A 104 -26.98 -4.74 -15.06
N MET A 105 -25.69 -4.70 -15.38
CA MET A 105 -24.93 -3.46 -15.62
C MET A 105 -25.56 -2.60 -16.72
N LEU A 106 -26.25 -3.21 -17.69
CA LEU A 106 -26.86 -2.50 -18.82
C LEU A 106 -28.31 -2.04 -18.56
N GLN A 107 -28.83 -2.18 -17.33
CA GLN A 107 -30.20 -1.81 -16.98
C GLN A 107 -30.39 -0.29 -16.92
N GLU A 108 -30.70 0.33 -18.06
CA GLU A 108 -30.79 1.80 -18.22
C GLU A 108 -31.67 2.50 -17.17
N GLU A 109 -32.75 1.88 -16.71
CA GLU A 109 -33.65 2.44 -15.68
C GLU A 109 -32.88 2.84 -14.41
N VAL A 110 -31.97 1.99 -13.92
CA VAL A 110 -31.24 2.25 -12.67
C VAL A 110 -30.25 3.40 -12.85
N TRP A 111 -29.58 3.46 -14.01
CA TRP A 111 -28.59 4.49 -14.33
C TRP A 111 -29.18 5.88 -14.50
N HIS A 112 -30.47 5.97 -14.85
CA HIS A 112 -31.19 7.23 -15.06
C HIS A 112 -32.18 7.59 -13.95
N LYS A 113 -32.28 6.73 -12.93
CA LYS A 113 -33.19 6.95 -11.79
C LYS A 113 -32.78 8.19 -10.99
N GLN A 114 -33.77 9.00 -10.63
CA GLN A 114 -33.53 10.19 -9.81
C GLN A 114 -32.96 9.79 -8.43
N GLY A 115 -31.87 10.44 -8.04
CA GLY A 115 -31.18 10.19 -6.78
C GLY A 115 -30.08 9.12 -6.84
N TYR A 116 -29.97 8.41 -7.98
CA TYR A 116 -28.92 7.43 -8.25
C TYR A 116 -27.83 8.03 -9.14
N ASN A 117 -26.74 7.28 -9.35
CA ASN A 117 -25.68 7.60 -10.29
C ASN A 117 -25.16 9.04 -10.11
N ARG A 118 -24.66 9.33 -8.89
CA ARG A 118 -24.25 10.68 -8.45
C ARG A 118 -23.31 11.37 -9.43
N PHE A 119 -22.41 10.60 -10.05
CA PHE A 119 -21.40 11.10 -10.98
C PHE A 119 -21.84 11.12 -12.44
N ARG A 120 -23.10 10.75 -12.74
CA ARG A 120 -23.69 10.72 -14.09
C ARG A 120 -22.83 9.91 -15.06
N LEU A 121 -22.37 8.76 -14.59
CA LEU A 121 -21.60 7.81 -15.35
C LEU A 121 -22.49 7.14 -16.40
N LYS A 122 -21.86 6.74 -17.50
CA LYS A 122 -22.45 5.79 -18.46
C LYS A 122 -22.16 4.36 -18.00
N PRO A 123 -22.98 3.38 -18.37
CA PRO A 123 -22.70 1.97 -18.10
C PRO A 123 -21.26 1.58 -18.47
N GLY A 124 -20.59 0.90 -17.53
CA GLY A 124 -19.20 0.46 -17.65
C GLY A 124 -18.13 1.51 -17.34
N GLN A 125 -18.48 2.79 -17.17
CA GLN A 125 -17.52 3.79 -16.67
C GLN A 125 -17.26 3.54 -15.19
N TRP A 126 -15.99 3.50 -14.82
CA TRP A 126 -15.52 3.28 -13.46
C TRP A 126 -15.15 4.58 -12.75
N THR A 127 -14.94 4.50 -11.43
CA THR A 127 -14.66 5.63 -10.54
C THR A 127 -13.21 5.62 -10.05
N ASP A 128 -12.93 6.06 -8.83
CA ASP A 128 -11.58 6.06 -8.27
C ASP A 128 -11.06 4.66 -7.96
N ASP A 129 -11.91 3.70 -7.61
CA ASP A 129 -11.53 2.34 -7.23
C ASP A 129 -10.69 1.65 -8.31
N ALA A 130 -11.24 1.58 -9.53
CA ALA A 130 -10.54 0.98 -10.65
C ALA A 130 -9.41 1.88 -11.17
N SER A 131 -9.60 3.20 -11.17
CA SER A 131 -8.55 4.13 -11.63
C SER A 131 -7.28 3.99 -10.79
N MET A 132 -7.43 3.97 -9.46
CA MET A 132 -6.33 3.76 -8.52
C MET A 132 -5.80 2.33 -8.58
N GLY A 133 -6.66 1.32 -8.82
CA GLY A 133 -6.21 -0.06 -9.05
C GLY A 133 -5.31 -0.19 -10.28
N LEU A 134 -5.63 0.53 -11.36
CA LEU A 134 -4.80 0.61 -12.56
C LEU A 134 -3.50 1.38 -12.33
N CYS A 135 -3.49 2.40 -11.47
CA CYS A 135 -2.24 3.03 -11.04
C CYS A 135 -1.31 2.04 -10.30
N ILE A 136 -1.86 1.12 -9.48
CA ILE A 136 -1.06 0.06 -8.84
C ILE A 136 -0.55 -0.93 -9.89
N ALA A 137 -1.39 -1.34 -10.84
CA ALA A 137 -0.97 -2.22 -11.93
C ALA A 137 0.20 -1.62 -12.71
N ASP A 138 0.10 -0.34 -13.08
CA ASP A 138 1.14 0.35 -13.83
C ASP A 138 2.44 0.52 -13.02
N ASN A 139 2.35 0.80 -11.72
CA ASN A 139 3.51 0.83 -10.83
C ASN A 139 4.25 -0.52 -10.80
N LEU A 140 3.51 -1.62 -10.66
CA LEU A 140 4.07 -2.98 -10.58
C LEU A 140 4.63 -3.47 -11.93
N LEU A 141 4.11 -2.99 -13.05
CA LEU A 141 4.63 -3.28 -14.39
C LEU A 141 5.91 -2.51 -14.71
N VAL A 142 5.97 -1.23 -14.35
CA VAL A 142 7.14 -0.36 -14.59
C VAL A 142 8.31 -0.71 -13.66
N HIS A 143 8.02 -1.22 -12.46
CA HIS A 143 9.02 -1.62 -11.49
C HIS A 143 9.02 -3.15 -11.27
N PRO A 144 9.42 -3.97 -12.26
CA PRO A 144 9.35 -5.42 -12.13
C PRO A 144 10.22 -5.91 -10.96
N GLY A 145 9.57 -6.51 -9.96
CA GLY A 145 10.22 -7.04 -8.75
C GLY A 145 10.38 -6.03 -7.60
N LYS A 146 9.83 -4.81 -7.74
CA LYS A 146 9.78 -3.79 -6.68
C LYS A 146 8.42 -3.11 -6.65
N PHE A 147 7.99 -2.69 -5.47
CA PHE A 147 6.88 -1.75 -5.31
C PHE A 147 7.47 -0.37 -5.01
N ASN A 148 7.09 0.65 -5.77
CA ASN A 148 7.61 2.01 -5.58
C ASN A 148 6.50 2.93 -5.02
N PRO A 149 6.50 3.21 -3.71
CA PRO A 149 5.44 4.01 -3.07
C PRO A 149 5.41 5.46 -3.56
N HIS A 150 6.56 6.08 -3.82
CA HIS A 150 6.61 7.46 -4.32
C HIS A 150 6.07 7.57 -5.74
N ASP A 151 6.44 6.66 -6.64
CA ASP A 151 5.86 6.60 -8.00
C ASP A 151 4.34 6.35 -7.95
N LEU A 152 3.87 5.47 -7.05
CA LEU A 152 2.44 5.23 -6.91
C LEU A 152 1.68 6.50 -6.52
N ARG A 153 2.19 7.29 -5.56
CA ARG A 153 1.56 8.56 -5.17
C ARG A 153 1.59 9.59 -6.29
N LEU A 154 2.65 9.62 -7.12
CA LEU A 154 2.66 10.41 -8.34
C LEU A 154 1.57 9.98 -9.32
N ARG A 155 1.37 8.67 -9.54
CA ARG A 155 0.30 8.16 -10.41
C ARG A 155 -1.07 8.55 -9.90
N PHE A 156 -1.32 8.49 -8.59
CA PHE A 156 -2.58 8.93 -8.00
C PHE A 156 -2.82 10.43 -8.21
N LEU A 157 -1.81 11.27 -8.02
CA LEU A 157 -1.93 12.69 -8.31
C LEU A 157 -2.23 12.94 -9.80
N ASN A 158 -1.55 12.22 -10.70
CA ASN A 158 -1.79 12.33 -12.14
C ASN A 158 -3.18 11.82 -12.56
N TRP A 159 -3.70 10.80 -11.87
CA TRP A 159 -5.07 10.36 -12.05
C TRP A 159 -6.05 11.48 -11.69
N TRP A 160 -5.91 12.07 -10.51
CA TRP A 160 -6.83 13.09 -10.04
C TRP A 160 -6.76 14.39 -10.87
N GLU A 161 -5.55 14.90 -11.08
CA GLU A 161 -5.32 16.22 -11.71
C GLU A 161 -5.42 16.17 -13.24
N PHE A 162 -4.96 15.09 -13.87
CA PHE A 162 -4.80 15.01 -15.33
C PHE A 162 -5.59 13.87 -15.99
N GLY A 163 -6.32 13.09 -15.19
CA GLY A 163 -7.22 12.04 -15.68
C GLY A 163 -6.53 10.74 -16.08
N TYR A 164 -5.27 10.52 -15.67
CA TYR A 164 -4.57 9.26 -15.92
C TYR A 164 -5.38 8.04 -15.41
N ASN A 165 -5.51 6.99 -16.22
CA ASN A 165 -6.27 5.77 -15.91
C ASN A 165 -7.76 5.95 -15.54
N ASN A 166 -8.37 7.10 -15.85
CA ASN A 166 -9.82 7.27 -15.67
C ASN A 166 -10.63 6.71 -16.86
N ALA A 167 -11.94 6.53 -16.65
CA ALA A 167 -12.85 5.96 -17.65
C ALA A 167 -13.28 6.92 -18.77
N PHE A 168 -12.77 8.15 -18.78
CA PHE A 168 -13.39 9.25 -19.54
C PHE A 168 -12.64 9.61 -20.82
N GLY A 169 -11.50 8.96 -21.09
CA GLY A 169 -10.72 9.17 -22.30
C GLY A 169 -11.52 8.97 -23.58
N TYR A 170 -12.37 7.94 -23.61
CA TYR A 170 -13.13 7.50 -24.77
C TYR A 170 -14.59 7.98 -24.77
N ASP A 171 -14.95 8.89 -23.87
CA ASP A 171 -16.28 9.51 -23.85
C ASP A 171 -16.27 10.89 -24.52
N ASP A 172 -16.43 10.90 -25.84
CA ASP A 172 -16.45 12.13 -26.64
C ASP A 172 -17.66 13.03 -26.30
N ASN A 173 -18.69 12.48 -25.65
CA ASN A 173 -19.94 13.18 -25.32
C ASN A 173 -20.01 13.60 -23.84
N ARG A 174 -18.92 13.49 -23.07
CA ARG A 174 -18.94 13.79 -21.64
C ARG A 174 -19.08 15.29 -21.39
N ARG A 175 -20.23 15.69 -20.86
CA ARG A 175 -20.59 17.10 -20.60
C ARG A 175 -19.87 17.73 -19.40
N PHE A 176 -19.36 16.92 -18.46
CA PHE A 176 -18.77 17.38 -17.19
C PHE A 176 -17.23 17.44 -17.22
N GLY A 177 -16.63 17.59 -18.40
CA GLY A 177 -15.18 17.55 -18.60
C GLY A 177 -14.59 16.14 -18.49
N LYS A 178 -13.29 15.99 -18.74
CA LYS A 178 -12.56 14.71 -18.69
C LYS A 178 -11.91 14.43 -17.32
N GLY A 179 -12.35 15.12 -16.28
CA GLY A 179 -11.80 15.00 -14.92
C GLY A 179 -12.23 13.71 -14.21
N SER A 180 -11.40 13.25 -13.28
CA SER A 180 -11.66 12.08 -12.44
C SER A 180 -12.75 12.35 -11.38
N VAL A 181 -13.36 11.28 -10.84
CA VAL A 181 -14.47 11.31 -9.86
C VAL A 181 -14.21 10.31 -8.73
N GLY A 182 -15.03 10.32 -7.68
CA GLY A 182 -14.99 9.34 -6.58
C GLY A 182 -14.03 9.66 -5.42
N LEU A 183 -13.10 10.61 -5.57
CA LEU A 183 -12.05 10.87 -4.58
C LEU A 183 -12.53 11.02 -3.12
N GLY A 184 -12.17 10.05 -2.29
CA GLY A 184 -12.39 10.09 -0.85
C GLY A 184 -11.50 11.11 -0.10
N GLY A 185 -11.99 11.60 1.05
CA GLY A 185 -11.34 12.64 1.85
C GLY A 185 -9.93 12.28 2.36
N ASN A 186 -9.70 11.02 2.73
CA ASN A 186 -8.38 10.52 3.18
C ASN A 186 -7.36 10.59 2.04
N ILE A 187 -7.76 10.13 0.86
CA ILE A 187 -6.92 10.12 -0.34
C ILE A 187 -6.60 11.57 -0.74
N GLY A 188 -7.61 12.45 -0.78
CA GLY A 188 -7.40 13.87 -1.09
C GLY A 188 -6.42 14.54 -0.11
N SER A 189 -6.53 14.22 1.19
CA SER A 189 -5.62 14.74 2.21
C SER A 189 -4.20 14.22 2.03
N SER A 190 -4.03 12.93 1.72
CA SER A 190 -2.73 12.36 1.36
C SER A 190 -2.15 13.00 0.09
N MET A 191 -2.95 13.28 -0.94
CA MET A 191 -2.47 13.90 -2.17
C MET A 191 -1.99 15.33 -1.95
N ARG A 192 -2.74 16.14 -1.19
CA ARG A 192 -2.31 17.50 -0.81
C ARG A 192 -1.01 17.48 -0.02
N GLU A 193 -0.89 16.54 0.93
CA GLU A 193 0.35 16.34 1.68
C GLU A 193 1.51 15.94 0.78
N PHE A 194 1.29 15.01 -0.15
CA PHE A 194 2.29 14.57 -1.13
C PHE A 194 2.76 15.71 -2.04
N ALA A 195 1.83 16.55 -2.50
CA ALA A 195 2.12 17.67 -3.38
C ALA A 195 3.12 18.67 -2.75
N VAL A 196 3.17 18.74 -1.42
CA VAL A 196 4.10 19.61 -0.70
C VAL A 196 5.34 18.84 -0.24
N ARG A 197 5.15 17.66 0.39
CA ARG A 197 6.21 16.98 1.16
C ARG A 197 6.93 15.87 0.41
N ARG A 198 6.35 15.34 -0.68
CA ARG A 198 6.94 14.26 -1.50
C ARG A 198 7.31 12.99 -0.70
N THR A 199 6.58 12.71 0.37
CA THR A 199 6.79 11.53 1.22
C THR A 199 6.42 10.24 0.48
N GLU A 200 7.09 9.14 0.77
CA GLU A 200 6.74 7.83 0.19
C GLU A 200 5.40 7.31 0.74
N TYR A 201 5.20 7.47 2.05
CA TYR A 201 3.99 7.08 2.76
C TYR A 201 3.33 8.29 3.37
N THR A 202 2.00 8.26 3.49
CA THR A 202 1.29 9.46 3.91
C THR A 202 1.52 9.78 5.38
N THR A 203 1.71 11.06 5.65
CA THR A 203 1.70 11.58 7.02
C THR A 203 0.35 12.21 7.40
N ALA A 204 -0.63 12.17 6.50
CA ALA A 204 -1.97 12.69 6.72
C ALA A 204 -2.88 11.64 7.39
N GLY A 205 -3.69 12.10 8.34
CA GLY A 205 -4.54 11.23 9.17
C GLY A 205 -3.79 10.64 10.36
N ASP A 206 -4.34 9.57 10.91
CA ASP A 206 -3.84 8.84 12.07
C ASP A 206 -4.01 7.31 11.90
N ARG A 207 -3.57 6.53 12.90
CA ARG A 207 -3.67 5.05 12.89
C ARG A 207 -5.12 4.53 12.93
N LYS A 208 -6.11 5.41 13.12
CA LYS A 208 -7.56 5.11 13.08
C LYS A 208 -8.20 5.51 11.76
N THR A 209 -7.46 6.15 10.86
CA THR A 209 -7.91 6.61 9.53
C THR A 209 -8.00 5.42 8.58
N SER A 210 -9.04 4.60 8.76
CA SER A 210 -9.20 3.27 8.17
C SER A 210 -10.30 3.21 7.11
N GLY A 211 -10.40 4.23 6.26
CA GLY A 211 -11.29 4.20 5.08
C GLY A 211 -10.92 3.09 4.10
N ASN A 212 -11.87 2.66 3.27
CA ASN A 212 -11.70 1.56 2.31
C ASN A 212 -10.84 1.92 1.07
N GLY A 213 -10.45 3.19 0.90
CA GLY A 213 -9.78 3.72 -0.29
C GLY A 213 -8.49 3.02 -0.71
N SER A 214 -7.84 2.29 0.20
CA SER A 214 -6.70 1.43 -0.13
C SER A 214 -7.08 -0.02 -0.43
N LEU A 215 -8.19 -0.51 0.10
CA LEU A 215 -8.69 -1.87 -0.09
C LEU A 215 -9.31 -2.04 -1.49
N MET A 216 -10.12 -1.07 -1.90
CA MET A 216 -10.91 -1.14 -3.14
C MET A 216 -10.09 -1.15 -4.44
N ARG A 217 -8.82 -0.76 -4.36
CA ARG A 217 -7.86 -0.70 -5.48
C ARG A 217 -6.87 -1.87 -5.53
N ASN A 218 -7.01 -2.87 -4.65
CA ASN A 218 -5.94 -3.83 -4.35
C ASN A 218 -5.74 -4.93 -5.42
N GLY A 219 -6.61 -5.05 -6.44
CA GLY A 219 -6.70 -6.22 -7.32
C GLY A 219 -5.43 -6.56 -8.12
N ALA A 220 -4.60 -5.57 -8.43
CA ALA A 220 -3.34 -5.77 -9.12
C ALA A 220 -2.28 -6.52 -8.28
N VAL A 221 -2.36 -6.43 -6.95
CA VAL A 221 -1.39 -7.04 -6.02
C VAL A 221 -1.46 -8.58 -6.08
N PRO A 222 -2.61 -9.25 -5.86
CA PRO A 222 -2.68 -10.70 -5.98
C PRO A 222 -2.44 -11.18 -7.42
N ALA A 223 -2.82 -10.42 -8.45
CA ALA A 223 -2.50 -10.75 -9.84
C ALA A 223 -0.99 -10.82 -10.10
N ARG A 224 -0.20 -9.97 -9.43
CA ARG A 224 1.27 -9.94 -9.55
C ARG A 224 1.97 -10.95 -8.64
N PHE A 225 1.48 -11.12 -7.42
CA PHE A 225 2.15 -11.87 -6.36
C PHE A 225 1.48 -13.20 -6.04
N TRP A 226 0.70 -13.74 -6.99
CA TRP A 226 0.03 -15.04 -6.83
C TRP A 226 1.00 -16.15 -6.42
N SER A 227 2.23 -16.17 -6.93
CA SER A 227 3.23 -17.20 -6.60
C SER A 227 4.03 -16.90 -5.33
N ASP A 228 3.90 -15.70 -4.75
CA ASP A 228 4.60 -15.28 -3.53
C ASP A 228 3.65 -14.42 -2.66
N PRO A 229 2.64 -15.04 -2.02
CA PRO A 229 1.62 -14.32 -1.26
C PRO A 229 2.20 -13.52 -0.09
N THR A 230 3.33 -13.94 0.48
CA THR A 230 4.02 -13.24 1.58
C THR A 230 4.46 -11.85 1.14
N THR A 231 5.19 -11.77 0.02
CA THR A 231 5.56 -10.47 -0.58
C THR A 231 4.33 -9.70 -1.04
N GLY A 232 3.32 -10.39 -1.57
CA GLY A 232 2.04 -9.78 -1.94
C GLY A 232 1.36 -9.07 -0.77
N MET A 233 1.31 -9.69 0.41
CA MET A 233 0.76 -9.08 1.61
C MET A 233 1.58 -7.86 2.05
N ASP A 234 2.90 -7.93 2.04
CA ASP A 234 3.75 -6.76 2.35
C ASP A 234 3.49 -5.59 1.38
N VAL A 235 3.38 -5.86 0.07
CA VAL A 235 3.01 -4.85 -0.94
C VAL A 235 1.60 -4.30 -0.68
N ALA A 236 0.64 -5.15 -0.30
CA ALA A 236 -0.72 -4.73 0.03
C ALA A 236 -0.75 -3.78 1.24
N TYR A 237 0.08 -4.05 2.26
CA TYR A 237 0.25 -3.18 3.41
C TYR A 237 0.87 -1.84 3.00
N ARG A 238 2.00 -1.87 2.29
CA ARG A 238 2.74 -0.67 1.87
C ARG A 238 1.95 0.20 0.90
N GLN A 239 1.22 -0.40 -0.04
CA GLN A 239 0.35 0.36 -0.93
C GLN A 239 -0.74 1.08 -0.13
N SER A 240 -1.32 0.46 0.91
CA SER A 240 -2.30 1.13 1.77
C SER A 240 -1.71 2.37 2.43
N LYS A 241 -0.50 2.24 3.02
CA LYS A 241 0.20 3.34 3.70
C LYS A 241 0.59 4.52 2.82
N THR A 242 0.49 4.41 1.50
CA THR A 242 0.67 5.58 0.61
C THR A 242 -0.45 6.62 0.76
N THR A 243 -1.62 6.23 1.25
CA THR A 243 -2.80 7.11 1.36
C THR A 243 -3.57 7.01 2.67
N HIS A 244 -3.36 5.93 3.43
CA HIS A 244 -4.08 5.66 4.67
C HIS A 244 -3.09 5.33 5.77
N GLN A 245 -3.10 6.10 6.87
CA GLN A 245 -2.35 5.72 8.07
C GLN A 245 -3.00 4.61 8.87
N GLY A 246 -4.29 4.35 8.69
CA GLY A 246 -5.04 3.32 9.41
C GLY A 246 -4.41 1.93 9.31
N ASP A 247 -4.23 1.26 10.44
CA ASP A 247 -3.66 -0.09 10.48
C ASP A 247 -4.70 -1.14 10.04
N GLU A 248 -5.96 -0.98 10.41
CA GLU A 248 -7.03 -1.88 9.96
C GLU A 248 -7.21 -1.87 8.44
N ALA A 249 -7.13 -0.70 7.79
CA ALA A 249 -7.20 -0.63 6.32
C ALA A 249 -6.04 -1.36 5.64
N ALA A 250 -4.82 -1.24 6.18
CA ALA A 250 -3.65 -1.94 5.65
C ALA A 250 -3.73 -3.46 5.87
N GLU A 251 -4.20 -3.90 7.03
CA GLU A 251 -4.41 -5.32 7.31
C GLU A 251 -5.58 -5.93 6.51
N CYS A 252 -6.63 -5.15 6.21
CA CYS A 252 -7.68 -5.58 5.28
C CYS A 252 -7.11 -5.84 3.88
N CYS A 253 -6.21 -4.98 3.39
CA CYS A 253 -5.53 -5.20 2.11
C CYS A 253 -4.70 -6.49 2.13
N ARG A 254 -3.98 -6.77 3.22
CA ARG A 254 -3.24 -8.03 3.40
C ARG A 254 -4.18 -9.24 3.37
N LEU A 255 -5.28 -9.19 4.13
CA LEU A 255 -6.25 -10.28 4.20
C LEU A 255 -6.88 -10.53 2.82
N LEU A 256 -7.28 -9.49 2.11
CA LEU A 256 -7.81 -9.61 0.75
C LEU A 256 -6.79 -10.25 -0.21
N THR A 257 -5.53 -9.80 -0.18
CA THR A 257 -4.46 -10.40 -0.99
C THR A 257 -4.24 -11.87 -0.63
N HIS A 258 -4.26 -12.23 0.65
CA HIS A 258 -4.13 -13.62 1.11
C HIS A 258 -5.23 -14.51 0.53
N VAL A 259 -6.49 -14.08 0.63
CA VAL A 259 -7.64 -14.82 0.08
C VAL A 259 -7.56 -14.95 -1.43
N CYS A 260 -7.29 -13.85 -2.15
CA CYS A 260 -7.19 -13.87 -3.61
C CYS A 260 -6.04 -14.78 -4.08
N CYS A 261 -4.87 -14.71 -3.45
CA CYS A 261 -3.75 -15.60 -3.78
C CYS A 261 -4.06 -17.07 -3.50
N ALA A 262 -4.77 -17.39 -2.41
CA ALA A 262 -5.21 -18.75 -2.13
C ALA A 262 -6.18 -19.27 -3.22
N ALA A 263 -7.14 -18.45 -3.63
CA ALA A 263 -8.09 -18.78 -4.68
C ALA A 263 -7.42 -18.95 -6.06
N ILE A 264 -6.52 -18.04 -6.44
CA ILE A 264 -5.74 -18.15 -7.68
C ILE A 264 -4.94 -19.46 -7.71
N ASN A 265 -4.33 -19.87 -6.59
CA ASN A 265 -3.48 -21.06 -6.55
C ASN A 265 -4.22 -22.40 -6.42
N THR A 266 -5.51 -22.38 -6.08
CA THR A 266 -6.29 -23.60 -5.88
C THR A 266 -6.46 -24.35 -7.21
N PRO A 267 -6.05 -25.61 -7.35
CA PRO A 267 -6.28 -26.36 -8.59
C PRO A 267 -7.77 -26.72 -8.74
N GLY A 268 -8.30 -26.66 -9.97
CA GLY A 268 -9.70 -27.00 -10.23
C GLY A 268 -10.68 -26.01 -9.61
N LYS A 269 -11.93 -26.44 -9.37
CA LYS A 269 -12.97 -25.58 -8.80
C LYS A 269 -12.58 -25.09 -7.40
N VAL A 270 -12.61 -23.78 -7.19
CA VAL A 270 -12.33 -23.16 -5.88
C VAL A 270 -13.50 -23.40 -4.93
N ASP A 271 -13.24 -24.04 -3.80
CA ASP A 271 -14.13 -24.02 -2.64
C ASP A 271 -13.79 -22.80 -1.78
N ILE A 272 -14.46 -21.68 -2.07
CA ILE A 272 -14.22 -20.43 -1.36
C ILE A 272 -14.62 -20.53 0.12
N LYS A 273 -15.64 -21.34 0.47
CA LYS A 273 -16.03 -21.54 1.86
C LYS A 273 -14.91 -22.22 2.64
N ALA A 274 -14.29 -23.26 2.08
CA ALA A 274 -13.14 -23.92 2.71
C ALA A 274 -11.95 -22.96 2.93
N ILE A 275 -11.64 -22.09 1.95
CA ILE A 275 -10.60 -21.07 2.11
C ILE A 275 -10.94 -20.10 3.24
N LEU A 276 -12.17 -19.57 3.23
CA LEU A 276 -12.62 -18.55 4.19
C LEU A 276 -12.83 -19.11 5.60
N ASP A 277 -13.29 -20.35 5.74
CA ASP A 277 -13.47 -21.01 7.02
C ASP A 277 -12.13 -21.32 7.71
N ASN A 278 -11.07 -21.49 6.92
CA ASN A 278 -9.72 -21.73 7.42
C ASN A 278 -8.89 -20.45 7.62
N LEU A 279 -9.46 -19.25 7.47
CA LEU A 279 -8.74 -17.98 7.66
C LEU A 279 -8.07 -17.83 9.04
N PRO A 280 -8.68 -18.19 10.18
CA PRO A 280 -8.03 -18.05 11.50
C PRO A 280 -6.71 -18.82 11.65
N SER A 281 -6.56 -19.92 10.90
CA SER A 281 -5.33 -20.71 10.91
C SER A 281 -4.30 -20.18 9.90
N THR A 282 -4.75 -19.73 8.73
CA THR A 282 -3.89 -19.38 7.59
C THR A 282 -3.47 -17.91 7.52
N PHE A 283 -4.22 -17.00 8.13
CA PHE A 283 -3.92 -15.57 8.17
C PHE A 283 -3.62 -15.13 9.61
N LYS A 284 -2.54 -14.37 9.79
CA LYS A 284 -2.10 -13.87 11.09
C LYS A 284 -1.99 -12.35 11.06
N SER A 285 -2.64 -11.70 12.02
CA SER A 285 -2.56 -10.28 12.28
C SER A 285 -2.36 -10.04 13.77
N SER A 286 -1.61 -9.01 14.13
CA SER A 286 -1.49 -8.55 15.51
C SER A 286 -2.67 -7.68 15.96
N ILE A 287 -3.57 -7.29 15.04
CA ILE A 287 -4.71 -6.41 15.36
C ILE A 287 -5.91 -7.26 15.74
N TYR A 288 -6.43 -7.06 16.95
CA TYR A 288 -7.56 -7.85 17.48
C TYR A 288 -8.79 -7.82 16.56
N SER A 289 -9.17 -6.64 16.06
CA SER A 289 -10.33 -6.50 15.17
C SER A 289 -10.20 -7.29 13.87
N ILE A 290 -8.99 -7.34 13.31
CA ILE A 290 -8.68 -8.13 12.11
C ILE A 290 -8.74 -9.62 12.40
N GLN A 291 -8.31 -10.07 13.58
CA GLN A 291 -8.47 -11.46 14.00
C GLN A 291 -9.95 -11.85 14.09
N CYS A 292 -10.79 -10.98 14.68
CA CYS A 292 -12.24 -11.18 14.73
C CYS A 292 -12.87 -11.20 13.32
N LEU A 293 -12.45 -10.29 12.44
CA LEU A 293 -12.88 -10.26 11.04
C LEU A 293 -12.49 -11.54 10.31
N ALA A 294 -11.23 -11.97 10.38
CA ALA A 294 -10.77 -13.22 9.76
C ALA A 294 -11.53 -14.45 10.31
N ALA A 295 -11.93 -14.42 11.59
CA ALA A 295 -12.73 -15.48 12.20
C ALA A 295 -14.23 -15.42 11.89
N GLY A 296 -14.73 -14.33 11.30
CA GLY A 296 -16.16 -14.12 11.10
C GLY A 296 -16.92 -13.95 12.42
N LYS A 297 -16.35 -13.23 13.38
CA LYS A 297 -16.85 -13.10 14.76
C LYS A 297 -17.12 -11.65 15.14
N GLN A 298 -18.04 -11.48 16.09
CA GLN A 298 -18.20 -10.23 16.81
C GLN A 298 -16.98 -9.97 17.71
N GLU A 299 -16.57 -8.71 17.83
CA GLU A 299 -15.57 -8.32 18.83
C GLU A 299 -16.14 -8.40 20.24
N GLU A 300 -15.36 -8.95 21.16
CA GLU A 300 -15.57 -8.78 22.59
C GLU A 300 -14.87 -7.50 23.06
N ARG A 301 -15.14 -7.07 24.28
CA ARG A 301 -14.45 -5.91 24.84
C ARG A 301 -12.96 -6.24 24.96
N HIS A 302 -12.12 -5.37 24.40
CA HIS A 302 -10.67 -5.49 24.36
C HIS A 302 -10.03 -4.11 24.52
N GLU A 303 -8.76 -4.04 24.93
CA GLU A 303 -8.04 -2.77 25.08
C GLU A 303 -8.03 -1.95 23.77
N ASP A 304 -7.87 -2.62 22.63
CA ASP A 304 -7.85 -2.00 21.29
C ASP A 304 -9.18 -1.37 20.86
N ASN A 305 -10.30 -1.74 21.50
CA ASN A 305 -11.62 -1.23 21.14
C ASN A 305 -12.29 -0.43 22.28
N ASP A 306 -11.51 0.02 23.26
CA ASP A 306 -12.03 0.86 24.32
C ASP A 306 -12.70 2.14 23.77
N GLY A 307 -13.84 2.50 24.37
CA GLY A 307 -14.69 3.59 23.90
C GLY A 307 -15.44 3.33 22.58
N LEU A 308 -15.21 2.21 21.87
CA LEU A 308 -15.98 1.84 20.67
C LEU A 308 -17.25 1.08 21.02
N SER A 309 -18.29 1.28 20.19
CA SER A 309 -19.56 0.56 20.27
C SER A 309 -19.39 -0.88 19.75
N LEU A 310 -19.49 -1.88 20.62
CA LEU A 310 -19.38 -3.30 20.22
C LEU A 310 -20.46 -3.72 19.21
N ALA A 311 -21.63 -3.09 19.24
CA ALA A 311 -22.68 -3.35 18.27
C ALA A 311 -22.23 -3.04 16.83
N ASP A 312 -21.33 -2.07 16.67
CA ASP A 312 -20.76 -1.62 15.40
C ASP A 312 -19.42 -2.32 15.06
N ARG A 313 -19.00 -3.27 15.90
CA ARG A 313 -17.78 -4.06 15.78
C ARG A 313 -18.13 -5.54 15.63
N ASN A 314 -19.05 -5.80 14.70
CA ASN A 314 -19.60 -7.12 14.43
C ASN A 314 -19.22 -7.60 13.03
N TRP A 315 -18.34 -8.59 12.96
CA TRP A 315 -17.79 -9.10 11.71
C TRP A 315 -18.33 -10.49 11.35
N THR A 316 -19.57 -10.79 11.72
CA THR A 316 -20.21 -12.11 11.51
C THR A 316 -20.68 -12.35 10.07
N TRP A 317 -19.80 -12.11 9.09
CA TRP A 317 -20.08 -12.21 7.64
C TRP A 317 -20.50 -13.61 7.15
N LYS A 318 -20.22 -14.67 7.92
CA LYS A 318 -20.67 -16.04 7.62
C LYS A 318 -22.18 -16.24 7.79
N ARG A 319 -22.85 -15.37 8.54
CA ARG A 319 -24.28 -15.51 8.84
C ARG A 319 -25.11 -15.22 7.59
N GLU A 320 -26.15 -16.03 7.38
CA GLU A 320 -27.15 -15.79 6.33
C GLU A 320 -27.90 -14.47 6.58
N ASP A 321 -28.17 -14.13 7.85
CA ASP A 321 -28.87 -12.90 8.25
C ASP A 321 -27.91 -11.73 8.54
N PHE A 322 -26.86 -11.58 7.74
CA PHE A 322 -25.81 -10.56 7.90
C PHE A 322 -26.34 -9.19 8.34
N LYS A 323 -25.68 -8.57 9.32
CA LYS A 323 -26.09 -7.30 9.91
C LYS A 323 -25.08 -6.20 9.58
N PHE A 324 -25.59 -5.05 9.13
CA PHE A 324 -24.81 -3.83 8.99
C PHE A 324 -24.56 -3.27 10.38
N ALA A 325 -23.51 -2.49 10.53
CA ALA A 325 -23.22 -1.77 11.77
C ALA A 325 -24.40 -0.85 12.12
N PRO A 326 -25.17 -1.13 13.20
CA PRO A 326 -26.43 -0.47 13.48
C PRO A 326 -26.29 1.02 13.80
N GLY A 327 -25.23 1.42 14.51
CA GLY A 327 -24.92 2.81 14.82
C GLY A 327 -24.56 3.59 13.57
N ARG A 328 -23.61 3.09 12.77
CA ARG A 328 -23.24 3.70 11.48
C ARG A 328 -24.40 3.73 10.49
N SER A 329 -25.22 2.69 10.43
CA SER A 329 -26.36 2.60 9.50
C SER A 329 -27.44 3.63 9.85
N ARG A 330 -27.67 3.91 11.14
CA ARG A 330 -28.59 4.99 11.55
C ARG A 330 -28.05 6.39 11.25
N GLN A 331 -26.73 6.58 11.36
CA GLN A 331 -26.10 7.90 11.21
C GLN A 331 -25.86 8.27 9.74
N MET A 332 -25.29 7.34 8.96
CA MET A 332 -24.88 7.56 7.58
C MET A 332 -25.14 6.28 6.74
N PRO A 333 -26.41 5.92 6.50
CA PRO A 333 -26.77 4.66 5.82
C PRO A 333 -26.22 4.57 4.39
N GLY A 334 -26.01 5.69 3.70
CA GLY A 334 -25.41 5.72 2.37
C GLY A 334 -23.89 5.53 2.34
N TYR A 335 -23.22 5.52 3.50
CA TYR A 335 -21.76 5.41 3.61
C TYR A 335 -21.31 4.09 4.27
N ILE A 336 -22.23 3.16 4.55
CA ILE A 336 -21.85 1.82 5.01
C ILE A 336 -21.05 1.13 3.91
N GLY A 337 -19.88 0.60 4.28
CA GLY A 337 -18.88 0.11 3.34
C GLY A 337 -17.70 1.07 3.16
N SER A 338 -17.81 2.36 3.50
CA SER A 338 -16.68 3.32 3.41
C SER A 338 -15.59 3.08 4.45
N TYR A 339 -15.91 2.38 5.54
CA TYR A 339 -14.96 1.88 6.50
C TYR A 339 -14.39 0.53 6.03
N ALA A 340 -13.06 0.37 6.02
CA ALA A 340 -12.40 -0.82 5.44
C ALA A 340 -12.87 -2.15 6.04
N MET A 341 -13.16 -2.20 7.35
CA MET A 341 -13.68 -3.42 8.00
C MET A 341 -15.12 -3.73 7.57
N ASP A 342 -15.97 -2.69 7.41
CA ASP A 342 -17.32 -2.89 6.88
C ASP A 342 -17.26 -3.40 5.45
N ASN A 343 -16.44 -2.76 4.60
CA ASN A 343 -16.25 -3.15 3.22
C ASN A 343 -15.87 -4.63 3.13
N LEU A 344 -14.76 -5.02 3.78
CA LEU A 344 -14.26 -6.37 3.68
C LEU A 344 -15.24 -7.38 4.30
N SER A 345 -15.89 -7.06 5.41
CA SER A 345 -16.94 -7.90 5.99
C SER A 345 -18.11 -8.11 5.02
N MET A 346 -18.58 -7.05 4.36
CA MET A 346 -19.63 -7.14 3.34
C MET A 346 -19.18 -7.95 2.12
N SER A 347 -17.96 -7.74 1.63
CA SER A 347 -17.43 -8.47 0.48
C SER A 347 -17.23 -9.96 0.77
N LEU A 348 -16.75 -10.31 1.96
CA LEU A 348 -16.64 -11.69 2.42
C LEU A 348 -18.03 -12.34 2.55
N HIS A 349 -19.02 -11.61 3.06
CA HIS A 349 -20.39 -12.10 3.12
C HIS A 349 -20.95 -12.41 1.72
N CYS A 350 -20.74 -11.53 0.74
CA CYS A 350 -21.17 -11.73 -0.65
C CYS A 350 -20.57 -13.00 -1.24
N ILE A 351 -19.24 -13.13 -1.20
CA ILE A 351 -18.56 -14.25 -1.86
C ILE A 351 -18.81 -15.58 -1.13
N TYR A 352 -19.05 -15.56 0.18
CA TYR A 352 -19.34 -16.75 0.97
C TYR A 352 -20.75 -17.31 0.70
N ASN A 353 -21.73 -16.43 0.42
CA ASN A 353 -23.15 -16.81 0.31
C ASN A 353 -23.69 -16.85 -1.12
N THR A 354 -22.83 -16.69 -2.13
CA THR A 354 -23.20 -16.76 -3.55
C THR A 354 -22.33 -17.78 -4.29
N TYR A 355 -22.74 -18.18 -5.49
CA TYR A 355 -22.13 -19.30 -6.21
C TYR A 355 -21.61 -18.95 -7.61
N SER A 356 -21.71 -17.68 -8.00
CA SER A 356 -21.18 -17.18 -9.27
C SER A 356 -20.69 -15.73 -9.16
N ALA A 357 -19.82 -15.32 -10.07
CA ALA A 357 -19.32 -13.94 -10.13
C ALA A 357 -20.46 -12.92 -10.33
N LYS A 358 -21.41 -13.23 -11.23
CA LYS A 358 -22.59 -12.37 -11.49
C LYS A 358 -23.44 -12.19 -10.23
N GLU A 359 -23.78 -13.29 -9.58
CA GLU A 359 -24.61 -13.28 -8.36
C GLU A 359 -23.92 -12.51 -7.23
N ALA A 360 -22.63 -12.77 -6.98
CA ALA A 360 -21.86 -12.09 -5.95
C ALA A 360 -21.87 -10.56 -6.12
N MET A 361 -21.59 -10.08 -7.33
CA MET A 361 -21.51 -8.64 -7.60
C MET A 361 -22.91 -7.97 -7.59
N LEU A 362 -23.96 -8.61 -8.11
CA LEU A 362 -25.32 -8.06 -8.02
C LEU A 362 -25.86 -8.03 -6.60
N TYR A 363 -25.62 -9.10 -5.84
CA TYR A 363 -25.97 -9.16 -4.43
C TYR A 363 -25.29 -8.02 -3.65
N CYS A 364 -24.01 -7.80 -3.91
CA CYS A 364 -23.25 -6.69 -3.34
C CYS A 364 -23.82 -5.32 -3.73
N ALA A 365 -24.03 -5.05 -5.03
CA ALA A 365 -24.51 -3.75 -5.50
C ALA A 365 -25.86 -3.41 -4.87
N ASN A 366 -26.74 -4.39 -4.76
CA ASN A 366 -28.06 -4.23 -4.17
C ASN A 366 -28.05 -4.06 -2.65
N MET A 367 -26.95 -4.38 -1.94
CA MET A 367 -26.81 -3.97 -0.54
C MET A 367 -26.70 -2.45 -0.38
N ARG A 368 -26.34 -1.73 -1.46
CA ARG A 368 -26.19 -0.26 -1.51
C ARG A 368 -25.14 0.24 -0.51
N GLY A 369 -25.26 1.49 -0.05
CA GLY A 369 -24.22 2.16 0.73
C GLY A 369 -23.10 2.64 -0.18
N ASP A 370 -21.87 2.30 0.20
CA ASP A 370 -20.65 2.56 -0.57
C ASP A 370 -20.44 1.46 -1.64
N SER A 371 -21.46 1.29 -2.49
CA SER A 371 -21.64 0.06 -3.28
C SER A 371 -20.64 -0.11 -4.41
N ASP A 372 -20.12 0.96 -5.01
CA ASP A 372 -18.97 0.91 -5.92
C ASP A 372 -17.76 0.26 -5.25
N SER A 373 -17.38 0.71 -4.06
CA SER A 373 -16.20 0.19 -3.37
C SER A 373 -16.36 -1.20 -2.81
N VAL A 374 -17.53 -1.55 -2.28
CA VAL A 374 -17.76 -2.94 -1.84
C VAL A 374 -17.82 -3.86 -3.06
N CYS A 375 -18.47 -3.44 -4.16
CA CYS A 375 -18.49 -4.22 -5.40
C CYS A 375 -17.12 -4.33 -6.05
N ALA A 376 -16.27 -3.32 -5.99
CA ALA A 376 -14.89 -3.36 -6.46
C ALA A 376 -14.11 -4.47 -5.76
N VAL A 377 -14.25 -4.60 -4.43
CA VAL A 377 -13.61 -5.67 -3.64
C VAL A 377 -14.24 -7.04 -3.91
N VAL A 378 -15.57 -7.12 -4.02
CA VAL A 378 -16.26 -8.37 -4.43
C VAL A 378 -15.82 -8.78 -5.83
N GLY A 379 -15.60 -7.83 -6.73
CA GLY A 379 -15.10 -8.04 -8.08
C GLY A 379 -13.72 -8.66 -8.10
N GLN A 380 -12.82 -8.16 -7.24
CA GLN A 380 -11.49 -8.75 -7.04
C GLN A 380 -11.57 -10.21 -6.56
N LEU A 381 -12.41 -10.47 -5.55
CA LEU A 381 -12.62 -11.81 -4.99
C LEU A 381 -13.25 -12.76 -6.02
N ALA A 382 -14.34 -12.34 -6.66
CA ALA A 382 -15.06 -13.10 -7.66
C ALA A 382 -14.16 -13.44 -8.86
N GLY A 383 -13.34 -12.48 -9.31
CA GLY A 383 -12.34 -12.73 -10.34
C GLY A 383 -11.29 -13.76 -9.91
N ALA A 384 -10.78 -13.67 -8.69
CA ALA A 384 -9.80 -14.61 -8.15
C ALA A 384 -10.38 -16.02 -7.89
N VAL A 385 -11.68 -16.13 -7.60
CA VAL A 385 -12.38 -17.40 -7.31
C VAL A 385 -12.88 -18.07 -8.58
N TYR A 386 -13.60 -17.33 -9.42
CA TYR A 386 -14.33 -17.89 -10.56
C TYR A 386 -13.59 -17.74 -11.89
N GLY A 387 -12.63 -16.82 -11.98
CA GLY A 387 -11.88 -16.57 -13.22
C GLY A 387 -12.53 -15.52 -14.13
N LEU A 388 -11.77 -15.09 -15.13
CA LEU A 388 -12.18 -14.11 -16.15
C LEU A 388 -13.45 -14.54 -16.88
N GLU A 389 -13.53 -15.81 -17.29
CA GLU A 389 -14.62 -16.35 -18.12
C GLU A 389 -15.95 -16.43 -17.38
N ALA A 390 -15.94 -16.36 -16.05
CA ALA A 390 -17.14 -16.38 -15.22
C ALA A 390 -17.79 -15.01 -15.05
N ILE A 391 -17.06 -13.92 -15.33
CA ILE A 391 -17.62 -12.57 -15.33
C ILE A 391 -18.44 -12.40 -16.62
N PRO A 392 -19.68 -11.88 -16.56
CA PRO A 392 -20.51 -11.71 -17.76
C PRO A 392 -19.76 -10.96 -18.87
N LYS A 393 -19.63 -11.58 -20.04
CA LYS A 393 -18.92 -10.98 -21.18
C LYS A 393 -19.48 -9.60 -21.53
N SER A 394 -20.80 -9.42 -21.46
CA SER A 394 -21.46 -8.13 -21.71
C SER A 394 -20.98 -7.02 -20.78
N TRP A 395 -20.62 -7.34 -19.53
CA TRP A 395 -20.11 -6.36 -18.57
C TRP A 395 -18.65 -6.01 -18.84
N ILE A 396 -17.83 -7.02 -19.16
CA ILE A 396 -16.44 -6.81 -19.61
C ILE A 396 -16.45 -5.92 -20.85
N ASP A 397 -17.21 -6.28 -21.88
CA ASP A 397 -17.35 -5.51 -23.12
C ASP A 397 -17.84 -4.08 -22.85
N CYS A 398 -18.68 -3.88 -21.83
CA CYS A 398 -19.15 -2.55 -21.44
C CYS A 398 -18.05 -1.69 -20.80
N VAL A 399 -17.23 -2.28 -19.94
CA VAL A 399 -16.05 -1.62 -19.35
C VAL A 399 -14.99 -1.34 -20.42
N GLU A 400 -14.71 -2.29 -21.32
CA GLU A 400 -13.63 -2.18 -22.31
C GLU A 400 -13.80 -1.08 -23.35
N LYS A 401 -15.05 -0.64 -23.58
CA LYS A 401 -15.37 0.57 -24.37
C LYS A 401 -14.64 1.80 -23.84
N TRP A 402 -14.40 1.85 -22.53
CA TRP A 402 -13.78 2.98 -21.84
C TRP A 402 -12.28 2.79 -21.57
N ASP A 403 -11.73 1.64 -21.96
CA ASP A 403 -10.37 1.18 -21.63
C ASP A 403 -9.50 0.93 -22.87
N GLY A 404 -9.74 1.68 -23.95
CA GLY A 404 -8.96 1.55 -25.17
C GLY A 404 -8.98 0.17 -25.81
N GLY A 405 -10.02 -0.63 -25.55
CA GLY A 405 -10.21 -1.96 -26.14
C GLY A 405 -9.54 -3.13 -25.38
N GLY A 406 -9.33 -3.01 -24.05
CA GLY A 406 -8.97 -4.15 -23.20
C GLY A 406 -7.61 -4.07 -22.52
N THR A 407 -7.11 -2.86 -22.23
CA THR A 407 -5.82 -2.68 -21.58
C THR A 407 -5.78 -3.17 -20.12
N ILE A 408 -6.91 -3.22 -19.41
CA ILE A 408 -7.06 -3.77 -18.05
C ILE A 408 -6.75 -5.28 -18.06
N LYS A 409 -7.34 -6.05 -18.98
CA LYS A 409 -7.06 -7.49 -19.09
C LYS A 409 -5.59 -7.74 -19.42
N LEU A 410 -5.03 -6.93 -20.33
CA LEU A 410 -3.62 -7.00 -20.70
C LEU A 410 -2.70 -6.72 -19.50
N ARG A 411 -2.99 -5.70 -18.68
CA ARG A 411 -2.26 -5.46 -17.42
C ARG A 411 -2.30 -6.68 -16.51
N GLY A 412 -3.48 -7.27 -16.31
CA GLY A 412 -3.64 -8.48 -15.49
C GLY A 412 -2.78 -9.65 -16.00
N TYR A 413 -2.78 -9.88 -17.31
CA TYR A 413 -1.98 -10.93 -17.95
C TYR A 413 -0.47 -10.70 -17.79
N LYS A 414 0.01 -9.46 -18.01
CA LYS A 414 1.42 -9.12 -17.85
C LYS A 414 1.87 -9.22 -16.39
N LEU A 415 1.05 -8.79 -15.43
CA LEU A 415 1.32 -8.96 -14.00
C LEU A 415 1.43 -10.45 -13.62
N PHE A 416 0.52 -11.29 -14.14
CA PHE A 416 0.57 -12.73 -13.94
C PHE A 416 1.89 -13.34 -14.45
N LYS A 417 2.32 -12.99 -15.67
CA LYS A 417 3.60 -13.45 -16.26
C LYS A 417 4.80 -13.05 -15.39
N LEU A 418 4.80 -11.81 -14.87
CA LEU A 418 5.84 -11.36 -13.94
C LEU A 418 5.82 -12.15 -12.63
N GLY A 419 4.65 -12.54 -12.12
CA GLY A 419 4.50 -13.42 -10.96
C GLY A 419 5.27 -14.73 -11.10
N LYS A 420 5.09 -15.43 -12.23
CA LYS A 420 5.78 -16.70 -12.52
C LYS A 420 7.30 -16.59 -12.41
N SER A 421 7.88 -15.47 -12.85
CA SER A 421 9.33 -15.26 -12.84
C SER A 421 9.94 -15.02 -11.45
N SER A 422 9.13 -14.67 -10.44
CA SER A 422 9.58 -14.49 -9.06
C SER A 422 9.71 -15.81 -8.27
N GLY A 423 8.94 -16.86 -8.63
CA GLY A 423 8.87 -18.10 -7.87
C GLY A 423 10.06 -19.06 -8.04
N THR A 424 10.82 -18.98 -9.14
CA THR A 424 11.90 -19.94 -9.43
C THR A 424 13.21 -19.69 -8.68
N LYS A 425 13.35 -18.57 -7.94
CA LYS A 425 14.57 -18.26 -7.19
C LYS A 425 14.56 -18.74 -5.73
N SER A 426 13.43 -19.13 -5.15
CA SER A 426 13.37 -19.58 -3.74
C SER A 426 13.64 -21.09 -3.58
N GLU A 427 13.21 -21.92 -4.54
CA GLU A 427 13.37 -23.38 -4.43
C GLU A 427 14.82 -23.87 -4.65
N ALA A 428 15.61 -23.15 -5.45
CA ALA A 428 17.00 -23.55 -5.77
C ALA A 428 18.03 -23.27 -4.65
N LYS A 429 17.68 -22.49 -3.60
CA LYS A 429 18.62 -22.17 -2.50
C LYS A 429 18.47 -23.05 -1.26
N ILE A 430 17.40 -23.82 -1.15
CA ILE A 430 17.13 -24.64 0.04
C ILE A 430 17.75 -26.04 -0.10
N SER A 431 17.84 -26.62 -1.31
CA SER A 431 18.40 -27.98 -1.48
C SER A 431 19.94 -28.05 -1.45
N ALA A 432 20.65 -26.92 -1.48
CA ALA A 432 22.12 -26.89 -1.54
C ALA A 432 22.81 -26.77 -0.17
N LYS A 433 22.05 -26.57 0.93
CA LYS A 433 22.63 -26.35 2.27
C LYS A 433 22.54 -27.53 3.24
N GLU A 434 21.86 -28.61 2.89
CA GLU A 434 21.70 -29.78 3.80
C GLU A 434 22.68 -30.92 3.57
N SER A 435 23.50 -30.91 2.51
CA SER A 435 24.54 -31.92 2.31
C SER A 435 25.93 -31.32 2.53
N LYS A 436 26.35 -31.19 3.80
CA LYS A 436 27.75 -31.28 4.29
C LYS A 436 27.87 -30.74 5.72
N LYS A 437 27.62 -31.60 6.71
CA LYS A 437 28.26 -31.47 8.03
C LYS A 437 28.68 -32.85 8.53
N SER A 438 29.99 -33.06 8.62
CA SER A 438 30.63 -33.89 9.64
C SER A 438 32.01 -33.29 9.93
N PRO A 439 32.52 -33.39 11.17
CA PRO A 439 33.53 -32.47 11.69
C PRO A 439 34.92 -33.12 11.76
N ALA A 440 35.97 -32.32 11.58
CA ALA A 440 37.32 -32.69 12.01
C ALA A 440 38.07 -31.46 12.54
N LYS A 441 38.66 -31.65 13.72
CA LYS A 441 39.52 -30.74 14.48
C LYS A 441 40.86 -30.54 13.75
N SER A 442 41.48 -29.36 13.87
CA SER A 442 42.81 -29.21 14.49
C SER A 442 43.38 -27.80 14.34
N GLU A 443 44.18 -27.45 15.34
CA GLU A 443 44.86 -26.20 15.66
C GLU A 443 45.89 -25.69 14.62
N SER A 444 46.10 -24.37 14.67
CA SER A 444 47.41 -23.74 14.99
C SER A 444 48.03 -22.78 13.96
N LYS A 445 48.47 -21.64 14.52
CA LYS A 445 49.64 -20.79 14.21
C LYS A 445 49.59 -19.72 13.09
N ARG A 446 49.49 -18.47 13.60
CA ARG A 446 50.28 -17.26 13.28
C ARG A 446 51.30 -17.34 12.13
N SER A 447 51.30 -16.31 11.28
CA SER A 447 52.43 -15.35 11.17
C SER A 447 52.08 -14.12 10.32
N LEU A 448 52.74 -12.99 10.63
CA LEU A 448 52.60 -11.67 10.05
C LEU A 448 53.48 -11.46 8.81
N SER A 449 53.10 -10.49 7.95
CA SER A 449 53.92 -9.46 7.26
C SER A 449 53.21 -9.05 5.96
N LYS A 450 53.31 -7.86 5.36
CA LYS A 450 53.98 -6.57 5.63
C LYS A 450 53.37 -5.56 4.62
N SER A 451 53.26 -4.31 5.07
CA SER A 451 53.28 -3.02 4.35
C SER A 451 53.43 -2.96 2.82
N GLY A 452 52.57 -2.17 2.18
CA GLY A 452 52.79 -1.52 0.88
C GLY A 452 52.16 -0.11 0.89
N LYS A 453 52.98 0.91 0.58
CA LYS A 453 52.70 2.35 0.69
C LYS A 453 51.70 2.82 -0.38
N ALA A 454 50.91 3.83 0.00
CA ALA A 454 50.01 4.58 -0.87
C ALA A 454 50.78 5.64 -1.67
N GLU A 455 50.55 5.68 -2.98
CA GLU A 455 50.84 6.83 -3.84
C GLU A 455 49.53 7.51 -4.25
N ALA A 456 49.55 8.83 -4.26
CA ALA A 456 48.42 9.70 -4.56
C ALA A 456 48.27 9.91 -6.07
N VAL A 457 47.03 9.84 -6.56
CA VAL A 457 46.60 10.23 -7.92
C VAL A 457 45.30 11.06 -7.77
N PRO A 458 45.12 12.15 -8.52
CA PRO A 458 44.36 13.33 -8.08
C PRO A 458 42.84 13.21 -8.23
N MET A 459 42.14 14.04 -7.44
CA MET A 459 40.69 14.24 -7.41
C MET A 459 40.10 14.46 -8.81
N ASP A 460 39.26 13.52 -9.24
CA ASP A 460 38.22 13.78 -10.23
C ASP A 460 36.90 14.07 -9.50
N THR A 461 36.30 15.20 -9.87
CA THR A 461 35.14 15.81 -9.25
C THR A 461 33.86 15.32 -9.91
N THR A 462 33.49 14.05 -9.73
CA THR A 462 32.14 13.56 -10.08
C THR A 462 31.76 12.35 -9.24
N ASP A 463 31.23 12.60 -8.04
CA ASP A 463 30.43 11.59 -7.32
C ASP A 463 29.32 12.30 -6.53
N GLN A 464 28.38 12.87 -7.27
CA GLN A 464 27.03 13.18 -6.80
C GLN A 464 26.14 11.94 -6.98
N ALA A 465 26.46 10.86 -6.28
CA ALA A 465 25.61 9.68 -6.25
C ALA A 465 25.60 9.11 -4.82
N GLY A 466 24.56 9.47 -4.08
CA GLY A 466 24.25 8.84 -2.80
C GLY A 466 23.93 9.83 -1.70
N ALA A 467 22.65 10.24 -1.60
CA ALA A 467 21.90 10.10 -0.36
C ALA A 467 20.42 10.57 -0.50
N ALA A 468 19.55 9.83 0.21
CA ALA A 468 18.10 9.99 0.52
C ALA A 468 17.07 9.53 -0.54
N SER A 469 16.14 8.61 -0.25
CA SER A 469 15.72 8.01 1.03
C SER A 469 15.47 6.50 0.88
N GLY A 470 16.51 5.69 1.07
CA GLY A 470 16.32 4.27 1.35
C GLY A 470 16.02 4.08 2.83
N TYR A 471 14.87 3.48 3.17
CA TYR A 471 14.73 2.78 4.44
C TYR A 471 15.73 1.63 4.42
N ALA A 472 16.93 1.87 4.97
CA ALA A 472 17.84 0.80 5.34
C ALA A 472 17.23 0.12 6.57
N GLU A 473 16.89 -1.15 6.46
CA GLU A 473 16.51 -1.99 7.61
C GLU A 473 17.62 -1.86 8.67
N ALA A 474 17.23 -1.46 9.89
CA ALA A 474 18.21 -1.22 10.94
C ALA A 474 18.91 -2.54 11.29
N ILE A 475 20.23 -2.56 11.25
CA ILE A 475 20.98 -3.79 11.56
C ILE A 475 20.83 -4.13 13.03
N HIS A 476 20.71 -5.43 13.32
CA HIS A 476 20.50 -5.95 14.67
C HIS A 476 21.81 -6.28 15.41
N SER A 477 22.96 -6.12 14.75
CA SER A 477 24.30 -6.31 15.33
C SER A 477 25.28 -5.28 14.76
N CYS A 478 26.12 -4.67 15.61
CA CYS A 478 27.17 -3.74 15.18
C CYS A 478 28.36 -3.78 16.15
N GLU A 479 29.54 -4.19 15.67
CA GLU A 479 30.76 -4.26 16.49
C GLU A 479 31.25 -2.88 16.97
N HIS A 480 30.93 -1.82 16.22
CA HIS A 480 31.27 -0.45 16.58
C HIS A 480 30.46 0.07 17.79
N ALA A 481 29.29 -0.51 18.06
CA ALA A 481 28.39 -0.05 19.13
C ALA A 481 29.04 -0.12 20.51
N ALA A 482 29.76 -1.20 20.80
CA ALA A 482 30.45 -1.36 22.06
C ALA A 482 31.63 -0.39 22.24
N LYS A 483 32.25 0.06 21.13
CA LYS A 483 33.45 0.90 21.15
C LYS A 483 33.12 2.40 21.13
N HIS A 484 32.07 2.80 20.42
CA HIS A 484 31.79 4.20 20.09
C HIS A 484 30.52 4.75 20.75
N ILE A 485 29.97 4.04 21.75
CA ILE A 485 28.89 4.53 22.61
C ILE A 485 29.42 4.65 24.04
N ALA A 486 29.61 5.89 24.49
CA ALA A 486 29.97 6.19 25.86
C ALA A 486 28.74 6.10 26.78
N ALA A 487 28.95 5.72 28.04
CA ALA A 487 27.91 5.71 29.05
C ALA A 487 27.30 7.12 29.25
N ILE A 488 26.00 7.16 29.48
CA ILE A 488 25.26 8.40 29.70
C ILE A 488 24.14 8.17 30.72
N THR A 489 23.93 9.14 31.60
CA THR A 489 22.79 9.13 32.53
C THR A 489 21.59 9.91 31.97
N PRO A 490 20.35 9.64 32.42
CA PRO A 490 19.19 10.43 32.00
C PRO A 490 19.32 11.94 32.27
N ASN A 491 19.99 12.32 33.37
CA ASN A 491 20.25 13.73 33.68
C ASN A 491 21.24 14.38 32.71
N GLU A 492 22.32 13.67 32.34
CA GLU A 492 23.25 14.14 31.31
C GLU A 492 22.56 14.29 29.95
N ALA A 493 21.70 13.33 29.58
CA ALA A 493 20.92 13.39 28.35
C ALA A 493 19.95 14.58 28.35
N LYS A 494 19.25 14.81 29.47
CA LYS A 494 18.33 15.96 29.64
C LYS A 494 19.06 17.30 29.48
N LEU A 495 20.23 17.45 30.09
CA LEU A 495 21.05 18.67 29.96
C LEU A 495 21.54 18.88 28.52
N ALA A 496 21.84 17.79 27.81
CA ALA A 496 22.27 17.83 26.41
C ALA A 496 21.15 18.16 25.41
N LEU A 497 19.93 18.44 25.85
CA LEU A 497 18.79 18.83 24.99
C LEU A 497 18.44 20.33 25.05
N VAL A 498 19.11 21.11 25.91
CA VAL A 498 18.80 22.54 26.13
C VAL A 498 19.62 23.44 25.19
N ASP A 499 18.95 24.32 24.43
CA ASP A 499 19.54 25.32 23.50
C ASP A 499 20.65 24.76 22.58
N VAL A 500 20.42 23.55 22.06
CA VAL A 500 21.39 22.82 21.24
C VAL A 500 21.51 23.36 19.82
N LYS A 501 22.75 23.58 19.40
CA LYS A 501 23.11 23.97 18.02
C LYS A 501 24.31 23.16 17.55
N CYS A 502 24.42 22.97 16.25
CA CYS A 502 25.60 22.36 15.65
C CYS A 502 26.85 23.14 16.05
N LYS A 503 27.84 22.45 16.62
CA LYS A 503 29.11 23.05 17.08
C LYS A 503 29.82 23.85 15.97
N THR A 504 29.71 23.37 14.72
CA THR A 504 30.37 23.92 13.54
C THR A 504 29.53 24.98 12.82
N CYS A 505 28.40 24.61 12.21
CA CYS A 505 27.64 25.51 11.34
C CYS A 505 26.52 26.28 12.05
N LYS A 506 26.35 26.06 13.35
CA LYS A 506 25.32 26.70 14.20
C LYS A 506 23.86 26.41 13.80
N GLU A 507 23.62 25.41 12.95
CA GLU A 507 22.27 24.82 12.72
C GLU A 507 21.58 24.54 14.05
N ALA A 508 20.29 24.87 14.17
CA ALA A 508 19.53 24.80 15.41
C ALA A 508 18.26 23.94 15.29
N ASP A 509 17.89 23.50 14.08
CA ASP A 509 16.77 22.57 13.91
C ASP A 509 17.13 21.19 14.47
N GLN A 510 16.52 20.84 15.60
CA GLN A 510 16.74 19.56 16.29
C GLN A 510 16.52 18.34 15.39
N LYS A 511 15.67 18.42 14.35
CA LYS A 511 15.48 17.33 13.38
C LYS A 511 16.72 17.07 12.54
N ASN A 512 17.58 18.06 12.40
CA ASN A 512 18.82 18.01 11.63
C ASN A 512 20.06 17.83 12.53
N LEU A 513 19.90 17.76 13.86
CA LEU A 513 21.00 17.64 14.80
C LEU A 513 21.24 16.19 15.22
N TRP A 514 22.51 15.84 15.27
CA TRP A 514 23.02 14.52 15.61
C TRP A 514 24.06 14.64 16.72
N VAL A 515 23.95 13.79 17.73
CA VAL A 515 24.88 13.71 18.86
C VAL A 515 25.89 12.61 18.60
N CYS A 516 27.18 12.91 18.66
CA CYS A 516 28.21 11.88 18.65
C CYS A 516 28.12 11.04 19.93
N MET A 517 27.95 9.72 19.79
CA MET A 517 27.76 8.85 20.95
C MET A 517 29.06 8.59 21.73
N ALA A 518 30.22 8.95 21.19
CA ALA A 518 31.50 8.88 21.89
C ALA A 518 31.80 10.13 22.74
N THR A 519 31.53 11.33 22.21
CA THR A 519 31.94 12.61 22.83
C THR A 519 30.79 13.46 23.33
N LYS A 520 29.55 13.11 22.99
CA LYS A 520 28.32 13.88 23.26
C LYS A 520 28.28 15.24 22.55
N GLU A 521 29.21 15.51 21.62
CA GLU A 521 29.22 16.73 20.81
C GLU A 521 28.11 16.71 19.75
N VAL A 522 27.51 17.87 19.50
CA VAL A 522 26.35 18.02 18.59
C VAL A 522 26.78 18.60 17.24
N PHE A 523 26.39 17.92 16.16
CA PHE A 523 26.66 18.34 14.79
C PHE A 523 25.42 18.19 13.91
N CYS A 524 25.33 18.94 12.81
CA CYS A 524 24.25 18.74 11.86
C CYS A 524 24.47 17.48 11.00
N GLY A 525 23.38 16.84 10.59
CA GLY A 525 23.36 15.59 9.85
C GLY A 525 23.83 15.73 8.40
N ARG A 526 24.00 14.58 7.72
CA ARG A 526 24.46 14.47 6.32
C ARG A 526 23.64 15.33 5.35
N PHE A 527 22.35 15.50 5.61
CA PHE A 527 21.40 16.23 4.76
C PHE A 527 21.25 17.72 5.09
N ALA A 528 21.85 18.17 6.18
CA ALA A 528 22.09 19.59 6.44
C ALA A 528 23.46 19.97 5.86
N GLN A 529 24.40 20.45 6.68
CA GLN A 529 25.77 20.78 6.24
C GLN A 529 26.77 19.63 6.40
N GLY A 530 26.29 18.44 6.81
CA GLY A 530 27.10 17.22 6.92
C GLY A 530 28.20 17.27 7.97
N CYS A 531 28.09 18.12 9.00
CA CYS A 531 29.13 18.29 10.00
C CYS A 531 29.40 17.00 10.79
N MET A 532 28.37 16.21 11.11
CA MET A 532 28.55 14.94 11.82
C MET A 532 29.33 13.93 10.98
N LEU A 533 29.05 13.86 9.67
CA LEU A 533 29.77 12.98 8.74
C LEU A 533 31.25 13.37 8.64
N LYS A 534 31.54 14.67 8.54
CA LYS A 534 32.92 15.19 8.50
C LYS A 534 33.65 14.90 9.80
N TYR A 535 32.99 15.08 10.93
CA TYR A 535 33.54 14.78 12.26
C TYR A 535 33.84 13.28 12.43
N ALA A 536 32.89 12.41 12.09
CA ALA A 536 33.06 10.96 12.15
C ALA A 536 34.25 10.47 11.32
N LYS A 537 34.41 11.00 10.09
CA LYS A 537 35.56 10.70 9.22
C LYS A 537 36.90 11.16 9.80
N LYS A 538 36.92 12.30 10.51
CA LYS A 538 38.14 12.89 11.07
C LYS A 538 38.57 12.22 12.38
N GLU A 539 37.64 12.01 13.30
CA GLU A 539 37.92 11.54 14.66
C GLU A 539 37.76 10.01 14.81
N GLY A 540 37.20 9.33 13.80
CA GLY A 540 36.93 7.89 13.85
C GLY A 540 35.70 7.49 14.69
N HIS A 541 34.92 8.47 15.16
CA HIS A 541 33.72 8.24 15.96
C HIS A 541 32.52 7.88 15.07
N ASN A 542 32.31 6.59 14.87
CA ASN A 542 31.37 6.10 13.85
C ASN A 542 29.89 6.08 14.27
N ILE A 543 29.50 6.42 15.50
CA ILE A 543 28.10 6.31 15.93
C ILE A 543 27.56 7.67 16.37
N ALA A 544 26.38 8.01 15.85
CA ALA A 544 25.63 9.19 16.23
C ALA A 544 24.15 8.89 16.42
N MET A 545 23.49 9.67 17.26
CA MET A 545 22.05 9.61 17.51
C MET A 545 21.38 10.91 17.04
N CYS A 546 20.29 10.81 16.30
CA CYS A 546 19.48 11.95 15.88
C CYS A 546 18.67 12.51 17.06
N LEU A 547 18.68 13.83 17.26
CA LEU A 547 17.90 14.48 18.34
C LEU A 547 16.40 14.52 18.03
N GLY A 548 16.02 14.53 16.75
CA GLY A 548 14.62 14.56 16.32
C GLY A 548 13.83 13.34 16.77
N ASP A 549 14.33 12.14 16.46
CA ASP A 549 13.62 10.87 16.61
C ASP A 549 14.37 9.81 17.44
N LEU A 550 15.55 10.14 17.99
CA LEU A 550 16.42 9.23 18.75
C LEU A 550 16.91 8.02 17.94
N SER A 551 16.89 8.09 16.61
CA SER A 551 17.45 7.06 15.74
C SER A 551 18.99 7.04 15.80
N PHE A 552 19.60 5.85 15.71
CA PHE A 552 21.04 5.67 15.76
C PHE A 552 21.60 5.31 14.39
N TRP A 553 22.66 5.98 13.97
CA TRP A 553 23.36 5.71 12.71
C TRP A 553 24.80 5.28 12.97
N CYS A 554 25.26 4.27 12.23
CA CYS A 554 26.67 3.90 12.18
C CYS A 554 27.29 4.28 10.84
N TYR A 555 28.24 5.21 10.85
CA TYR A 555 28.96 5.68 9.66
C TYR A 555 29.91 4.63 9.06
N ALA A 556 30.37 3.65 9.84
CA ALA A 556 31.21 2.57 9.33
C ALA A 556 30.39 1.44 8.67
N CYS A 557 29.21 1.13 9.23
CA CYS A 557 28.28 0.16 8.63
C CYS A 557 27.37 0.80 7.56
N ASP A 558 27.39 2.13 7.43
CA ASP A 558 26.48 2.95 6.61
C ASP A 558 25.01 2.51 6.77
N SER A 559 24.58 2.28 8.01
CA SER A 559 23.27 1.71 8.34
C SER A 559 22.72 2.25 9.66
N TYR A 560 21.39 2.25 9.80
CA TYR A 560 20.72 2.48 11.08
C TYR A 560 20.95 1.30 12.04
N LEU A 561 20.98 1.58 13.34
CA LEU A 561 21.15 0.57 14.40
C LEU A 561 19.84 0.34 15.13
N HIS A 562 19.47 -0.92 15.32
CA HIS A 562 18.24 -1.27 16.02
C HIS A 562 18.40 -1.09 17.54
N HIS A 563 17.61 -0.18 18.13
CA HIS A 563 17.76 0.25 19.52
C HIS A 563 17.30 -0.78 20.55
N LEU A 564 16.52 -1.79 20.18
CA LEU A 564 16.09 -2.84 21.12
C LEU A 564 16.97 -4.10 21.10
N THR A 565 17.84 -4.28 20.11
CA THR A 565 18.59 -5.55 19.93
C THR A 565 20.09 -5.42 20.07
N ILE A 566 20.63 -4.20 20.05
CA ILE A 566 22.05 -3.93 20.29
C ILE A 566 22.20 -3.32 21.68
N ARG A 567 22.80 -4.06 22.63
CA ARG A 567 22.79 -3.69 24.05
C ARG A 567 23.34 -2.28 24.36
N PRO A 568 24.52 -1.88 23.84
CA PRO A 568 25.01 -0.50 24.02
C PRO A 568 24.08 0.57 23.46
N VAL A 569 23.36 0.28 22.36
CA VAL A 569 22.39 1.20 21.76
C VAL A 569 21.14 1.30 22.63
N TYR A 570 20.64 0.17 23.15
CA TYR A 570 19.50 0.14 24.07
C TYR A 570 19.76 0.96 25.33
N ASP A 571 20.90 0.77 25.98
CA ASP A 571 21.22 1.45 27.22
C ASP A 571 21.32 2.98 27.00
N ALA A 572 21.94 3.40 25.91
CA ALA A 572 21.98 4.81 25.51
C ALA A 572 20.58 5.35 25.16
N TYR A 573 19.83 4.64 24.31
CA TYR A 573 18.49 5.03 23.89
C TYR A 573 17.56 5.20 25.10
N ASN A 574 17.60 4.29 26.07
CA ASN A 574 16.79 4.37 27.28
C ASN A 574 17.12 5.62 28.12
N ALA A 575 18.42 5.93 28.28
CA ALA A 575 18.84 7.14 28.99
C ALA A 575 18.41 8.43 28.26
N TRP A 576 18.53 8.48 26.93
CA TRP A 576 18.07 9.62 26.13
C TRP A 576 16.55 9.75 26.07
N HIS A 577 15.83 8.64 26.01
CA HIS A 577 14.37 8.59 26.09
C HIS A 577 13.89 9.17 27.43
N GLN A 578 14.46 8.71 28.54
CA GLN A 578 14.14 9.22 29.87
C GLN A 578 14.53 10.69 30.04
N GLY A 579 15.67 11.11 29.48
CA GLY A 579 16.08 12.52 29.48
C GLY A 579 15.12 13.42 28.70
N LYS A 580 14.57 12.93 27.58
CA LYS A 580 13.68 13.69 26.67
C LYS A 580 12.23 13.69 27.11
N PHE A 581 11.72 12.55 27.59
CA PHE A 581 10.30 12.33 27.86
C PHE A 581 9.97 12.21 29.36
N GLY A 582 10.97 12.11 30.22
CA GLY A 582 10.79 12.02 31.68
C GLY A 582 10.51 10.61 32.21
N GLU A 583 10.43 9.61 31.34
CA GLU A 583 10.14 8.22 31.70
C GLU A 583 11.05 7.22 30.96
N PRO A 584 11.41 6.09 31.59
CA PRO A 584 12.20 5.06 30.93
C PRO A 584 11.42 4.40 29.79
N LEU A 585 12.14 3.75 28.89
CA LEU A 585 11.54 2.98 27.81
C LEU A 585 10.73 1.80 28.37
N ALA A 586 9.46 1.70 27.99
CA ALA A 586 8.58 0.61 28.42
C ALA A 586 8.95 -0.76 27.82
N ALA A 587 9.61 -0.77 26.64
CA ALA A 587 10.01 -1.98 25.95
C ALA A 587 11.33 -2.55 26.52
N PRO A 588 11.39 -3.84 26.89
CA PRO A 588 12.63 -4.47 27.35
C PRO A 588 13.63 -4.66 26.21
N PHE A 589 14.89 -4.89 26.57
CA PHE A 589 15.93 -5.30 25.62
C PHE A 589 15.59 -6.67 25.02
N ASN A 590 15.51 -6.75 23.69
CA ASN A 590 15.23 -7.97 22.96
C ASN A 590 16.54 -8.61 22.50
N LYS A 591 16.82 -9.85 22.91
CA LYS A 591 17.87 -10.62 22.25
C LYS A 591 17.37 -11.00 20.85
N PRO A 592 18.14 -10.72 19.79
CA PRO A 592 17.74 -11.07 18.42
C PRO A 592 17.59 -12.58 18.23
#